data_AF-A0A351R4C9-F1
#
_entry.id   AF-A0A351R4C9-F1
#
_cell.length_a   1.000
_cell.length_b   1.000
_cell.length_c   1.000
_cell.angle_alpha   90.00
_cell.angle_beta   90.00
_cell.angle_gamma   90.00
#
_symmetry.space_group_name_H-M   'P 1'
#
loop_
_entity.id
_entity.type
_entity.pdbx_description
1 polymer ?
#
loop_
_entity_poly.entity_id
_entity_poly.type
_entity_poly.pdbx_seq_one_letter_code
_entity_poly.pdbx_strand_id
1 'polypeptide(L)'
;MTLTKKSIAKSVRLTQEVFDYIDSAPGNGFNEKFENIILEAKRGESDRKKELARLDKQIERQQRKESLLFEKYNYLESSFRDFVHIHHQIENLRQDIDKAAEKDKQFKGD
;
A
#
# COMPACT_ATOMS: atom_id res chain seq x y z
N MET A 1 30.28 -11.80 28.80
CA MET A 1 28.95 -12.46 28.89
C MET A 1 29.01 -13.46 30.02
N THR A 2 28.20 -13.29 31.07
CA THR A 2 28.09 -14.29 32.13
C THR A 2 27.40 -15.53 31.56
N LEU A 3 28.14 -16.64 31.42
CA LEU A 3 27.59 -17.94 31.07
C LEU A 3 26.61 -18.36 32.15
N THR A 4 25.31 -18.20 31.90
CA THR A 4 24.26 -18.66 32.80
C THR A 4 24.37 -20.18 32.90
N LYS A 5 24.64 -20.69 34.10
CA LYS A 5 24.82 -22.13 34.32
C LYS A 5 23.52 -22.88 34.03
N LYS A 6 23.54 -23.84 33.10
CA LYS A 6 22.40 -24.71 32.78
C LYS A 6 22.15 -25.70 33.93
N SER A 7 21.31 -25.33 34.89
CA SER A 7 20.97 -26.15 36.07
C SER A 7 19.69 -26.97 35.90
N ILE A 8 18.89 -26.69 34.86
CA ILE A 8 17.62 -27.36 34.60
C ILE A 8 17.86 -28.53 33.67
N ALA A 9 17.67 -29.75 34.19
CA ALA A 9 17.70 -30.98 33.40
C ALA A 9 16.27 -31.55 33.33
N LYS A 10 15.68 -31.51 32.13
CA LYS A 10 14.38 -32.10 31.82
C LYS A 10 14.49 -32.89 30.53
N SER A 11 13.82 -34.04 30.46
CA SER A 11 13.80 -34.91 29.28
C SER A 11 12.45 -34.81 28.58
N VAL A 12 12.46 -34.74 27.26
CA VAL A 12 11.28 -34.69 26.40
C VAL A 12 11.42 -35.75 25.30
N ARG A 13 10.30 -36.39 24.94
CA ARG A 13 10.24 -37.30 23.78
C ARG A 13 9.77 -36.50 22.58
N LEU A 14 10.46 -36.65 21.46
CA LEU A 14 10.21 -35.92 20.22
C LEU A 14 9.96 -36.90 19.09
N THR A 15 9.25 -36.46 18.07
CA THR A 15 9.17 -37.18 16.80
C THR A 15 10.49 -37.08 16.05
N GLN A 16 10.73 -38.00 15.11
CA GLN A 16 11.93 -37.97 14.27
C GLN A 16 12.04 -36.64 13.49
N GLU A 17 10.92 -36.17 12.93
CA GLU A 17 10.86 -34.89 12.21
C GLU A 17 11.35 -33.70 13.04
N VAL A 18 10.89 -33.59 14.30
CA VAL A 18 11.30 -32.49 15.19
C VAL A 18 12.76 -32.65 15.59
N PHE A 19 13.23 -33.88 15.81
CA PHE A 19 14.64 -34.15 16.07
C PHE A 19 15.52 -33.71 14.88
N ASP A 20 15.18 -34.12 13.66
CA ASP A 20 15.95 -33.81 12.45
C ASP A 20 16.02 -32.30 12.23
N TYR A 21 14.90 -31.60 12.45
CA TYR A 21 14.86 -30.14 12.40
C TYR A 21 15.82 -29.50 13.41
N ILE A 22 15.77 -29.94 14.68
CA ILE A 22 16.67 -29.42 15.72
C ILE A 22 18.13 -29.74 15.40
N ASP A 23 18.42 -30.96 14.92
CA ASP A 23 19.79 -31.37 14.65
C ASP A 23 20.38 -30.70 13.41
N SER A 24 19.55 -30.24 12.47
CA SER A 24 20.01 -29.42 11.34
C SER A 24 20.44 -27.99 11.72
N ALA A 25 20.05 -27.52 12.92
CA ALA A 25 20.31 -26.15 13.35
C ALA A 25 21.75 -25.90 13.82
N PRO A 26 22.24 -24.65 13.79
CA PRO A 26 23.57 -24.30 14.29
C PRO A 26 23.66 -24.36 15.82
N GLY A 27 24.74 -24.97 16.33
CA GLY A 27 25.03 -25.06 17.76
C GLY A 27 25.83 -26.31 18.12
N ASN A 28 26.46 -26.32 19.31
CA ASN A 28 27.21 -27.48 19.78
C ASN A 28 26.32 -28.45 20.55
N GLY A 29 25.88 -29.48 19.84
CA GLY A 29 25.05 -30.54 20.39
C GLY A 29 23.57 -30.15 20.51
N PHE A 30 22.74 -31.17 20.73
CA PHE A 30 21.29 -31.07 20.64
C PHE A 30 20.68 -29.99 21.54
N ASN A 31 21.12 -29.90 22.80
CA ASN A 31 20.55 -28.97 23.77
C ASN A 31 20.82 -27.50 23.43
N GLU A 32 22.00 -27.18 22.87
CA GLU A 32 22.31 -25.82 22.44
C GLU A 32 21.50 -25.45 21.20
N LYS A 33 21.42 -26.35 20.21
CA LYS A 33 20.60 -26.16 19.00
C LYS A 33 19.14 -25.90 19.35
N PHE A 34 18.56 -26.73 20.23
CA PHE A 34 17.18 -26.57 20.70
C PHE A 34 16.98 -25.22 21.40
N GLU A 35 17.87 -24.85 22.33
CA GLU A 35 17.79 -23.58 23.04
C GLU A 35 17.88 -22.38 22.08
N ASN A 36 18.78 -22.43 21.09
CA ASN A 36 18.94 -21.39 20.08
C ASN A 36 17.65 -21.18 19.27
N ILE A 37 17.01 -22.26 18.80
CA ILE A 37 15.74 -22.20 18.07
C ILE A 37 14.66 -21.53 18.92
N ILE A 38 14.53 -21.92 20.20
CA ILE A 38 13.51 -21.35 21.08
C ILE A 38 13.78 -19.86 21.37
N LEU A 39 15.04 -19.49 21.57
CA LEU A 39 15.44 -18.09 21.77
C LEU A 39 15.21 -17.25 20.51
N GLU A 40 15.52 -17.80 19.33
CA GLU A 40 15.24 -17.16 18.04
C GLU A 40 13.74 -16.99 17.84
N ALA A 41 12.94 -18.03 18.08
CA ALA A 41 11.49 -17.94 17.99
C ALA A 41 10.95 -16.84 18.90
N LYS A 42 11.38 -16.80 20.17
CA LYS A 42 10.97 -15.79 21.16
C LYS A 42 11.33 -14.36 20.73
N ARG A 43 12.55 -14.14 20.23
CA ARG A 43 13.02 -12.81 19.81
C ARG A 43 12.39 -12.41 18.48
N GLY A 44 12.50 -13.28 17.49
CA GLY A 44 12.01 -13.10 16.13
C GLY A 44 10.50 -12.89 16.08
N GLU A 45 9.71 -13.51 16.97
CA GLU A 45 8.27 -13.24 17.01
C GLU A 45 7.95 -11.79 17.42
N SER A 46 8.66 -11.24 18.42
CA SER A 46 8.46 -9.85 18.84
C SER A 46 8.87 -8.88 17.73
N ASP A 47 10.00 -9.13 17.09
CA ASP A 47 10.51 -8.26 16.03
C ASP A 47 9.64 -8.35 14.76
N ARG A 48 9.18 -9.55 14.38
CA ARG A 48 8.20 -9.73 13.29
C ARG A 48 6.90 -9.00 13.57
N LYS A 49 6.37 -9.06 14.81
CA LYS A 49 5.15 -8.33 15.19
C LYS A 49 5.31 -6.82 15.07
N LYS A 50 6.46 -6.28 15.49
CA LYS A 50 6.76 -4.84 15.34
C LYS A 50 6.89 -4.44 13.87
N GLU A 51 7.55 -5.27 13.07
CA GLU A 51 7.74 -5.00 11.65
C GLU A 51 6.42 -5.06 10.88
N LEU A 52 5.56 -6.04 11.17
CA LEU A 52 4.21 -6.10 10.62
C LEU A 52 3.42 -4.84 10.96
N ALA A 53 3.40 -4.40 12.22
CA ALA A 53 2.73 -3.18 12.62
C ALA A 53 3.30 -1.92 11.95
N ARG A 54 4.60 -1.91 11.63
CA ARG A 54 5.25 -0.84 10.86
C ARG A 54 4.79 -0.84 9.41
N LEU A 55 4.73 -2.02 8.79
CA LEU A 55 4.30 -2.20 7.40
C LEU A 55 2.82 -1.86 7.24
N ASP A 56 1.95 -2.30 8.15
CA ASP A 56 0.51 -1.98 8.14
C ASP A 56 0.28 -0.46 8.16
N LYS A 57 1.02 0.27 8.99
CA LYS A 57 0.98 1.75 9.02
C LYS A 57 1.45 2.37 7.71
N GLN A 58 2.40 1.76 7.00
CA GLN A 58 2.84 2.25 5.69
C GLN A 58 1.78 2.00 4.62
N ILE A 59 1.17 0.82 4.61
CA ILE A 59 0.08 0.47 3.70
C ILE A 59 -1.08 1.45 3.89
N GLU A 60 -1.50 1.70 5.12
CA GLU A 60 -2.59 2.63 5.42
C GLU A 60 -2.29 4.06 4.92
N ARG A 61 -1.06 4.54 5.10
CA ARG A 61 -0.65 5.86 4.58
C ARG A 61 -0.70 5.92 3.06
N GLN A 62 -0.30 4.85 2.38
CA GLN A 62 -0.31 4.81 0.92
C GLN A 62 -1.74 4.74 0.38
N GLN A 63 -2.60 3.93 0.98
CA GLN A 63 -4.02 3.87 0.63
C GLN A 63 -4.74 5.22 0.80
N ARG A 64 -4.44 5.96 1.88
CA ARG A 64 -4.99 7.32 2.06
C ARG A 64 -4.52 8.29 0.98
N LYS A 65 -3.24 8.24 0.58
CA LYS A 65 -2.72 9.08 -0.50
C LYS A 65 -3.35 8.73 -1.84
N GLU A 66 -3.48 7.44 -2.13
CA GLU A 66 -4.10 6.94 -3.35
C GLU A 66 -5.56 7.39 -3.45
N SER A 67 -6.33 7.24 -2.36
CA SER A 67 -7.71 7.71 -2.28
C SER A 67 -7.82 9.22 -2.57
N LEU A 68 -6.97 10.03 -1.95
CA LEU A 68 -6.94 11.48 -2.18
C LEU A 68 -6.55 11.84 -3.63
N LEU A 69 -5.64 11.10 -4.24
CA LEU A 69 -5.27 11.29 -5.64
C LEU A 69 -6.42 10.97 -6.58
N PHE A 70 -7.13 9.86 -6.33
CA PHE A 70 -8.32 9.49 -7.11
C PHE A 70 -9.43 10.54 -6.98
N GLU A 71 -9.68 11.05 -5.78
CA GLU A 71 -10.67 12.11 -5.56
C GLU A 71 -10.34 13.36 -6.38
N LYS A 72 -9.06 13.81 -6.35
CA LYS A 72 -8.60 14.94 -7.15
C LYS A 72 -8.69 14.68 -8.66
N TYR A 73 -8.34 13.47 -9.09
CA TYR A 73 -8.44 13.08 -10.48
C TYR A 73 -9.89 13.14 -10.97
N ASN A 74 -10.82 12.58 -10.20
CA ASN A 74 -12.25 12.60 -10.53
C ASN A 74 -12.80 14.03 -10.59
N TYR A 75 -12.38 14.90 -9.66
CA TYR A 75 -12.74 16.32 -9.69
C TYR A 75 -12.22 17.02 -10.95
N LEU A 76 -10.96 16.78 -11.31
CA LEU A 76 -10.37 17.35 -12.52
C LEU A 76 -11.05 16.85 -13.79
N GLU A 77 -11.36 15.55 -13.84
CA GLU A 77 -12.07 14.94 -14.97
C GLU A 77 -13.48 15.54 -15.13
N SER A 78 -14.21 15.73 -14.02
CA SER A 78 -15.50 16.43 -14.05
C SER A 78 -15.35 17.86 -14.55
N SER A 79 -14.39 18.61 -14.01
CA SER A 79 -14.13 19.99 -14.40
C SER A 79 -13.77 20.11 -15.88
N PHE A 80 -13.04 19.14 -16.43
CA PHE A 80 -12.69 19.10 -17.84
C PHE A 80 -13.93 18.82 -18.72
N ARG A 81 -14.81 17.91 -18.30
CA ARG A 81 -16.10 17.67 -18.99
C ARG A 81 -16.93 18.94 -19.04
N ASP A 82 -17.02 19.67 -17.93
CA ASP A 82 -17.76 20.94 -17.85
C ASP A 82 -17.13 21.99 -18.77
N PHE A 83 -15.80 22.09 -18.78
CA PHE A 83 -15.08 22.98 -19.67
C PHE A 83 -15.36 22.69 -21.14
N VAL A 84 -15.31 21.41 -21.55
CA VAL A 84 -15.63 20.99 -22.93
C VAL A 84 -17.08 21.34 -23.27
N HIS A 85 -18.02 21.18 -22.33
CA HIS A 85 -19.40 21.58 -22.55
C HIS A 85 -19.54 23.08 -22.79
N ILE A 86 -18.91 23.91 -21.94
CA ILE A 86 -18.90 25.37 -22.10
C ILE A 86 -18.27 25.78 -23.43
N HIS A 87 -17.16 25.14 -23.82
CA HIS A 87 -16.52 25.42 -25.10
C HIS A 87 -17.47 25.22 -26.29
N HIS A 88 -18.21 24.11 -26.33
CA HIS A 88 -19.21 23.88 -27.38
C HIS A 88 -20.34 24.91 -27.35
N GLN A 89 -20.80 25.33 -26.17
CA GLN A 89 -21.81 26.38 -26.06
C GLN A 89 -21.31 27.71 -26.62
N ILE A 90 -20.06 28.09 -26.34
CA ILE A 90 -19.44 29.30 -26.88
C ILE A 90 -19.33 29.25 -28.41
N GLU A 91 -18.89 28.12 -28.97
CA GLU A 91 -18.81 27.96 -30.43
C GLU A 91 -20.18 28.05 -31.11
N ASN A 92 -21.22 27.46 -30.51
CA ASN A 92 -22.58 27.58 -31.03
C ASN A 92 -23.07 29.04 -30.99
N LEU A 93 -22.84 29.75 -29.88
CA LEU A 93 -23.20 31.17 -29.76
C LEU A 93 -22.48 32.03 -30.80
N ARG A 94 -21.19 31.76 -31.04
CA ARG A 94 -20.41 32.45 -32.07
C ARG A 94 -21.03 32.27 -33.46
N GLN A 95 -21.37 31.03 -33.82
CA GLN A 95 -22.03 30.76 -35.11
C GLN A 95 -23.38 31.46 -35.24
N ASP A 96 -24.15 31.55 -34.16
CA ASP A 96 -25.44 32.23 -34.19
C ASP A 96 -25.30 33.75 -34.30
N ILE A 97 -24.27 34.34 -33.67
CA ILE A 97 -23.91 35.76 -33.85
C ILE A 97 -23.51 36.03 -35.30
N ASP A 98 -22.65 35.19 -35.88
CA ASP A 98 -22.21 35.35 -37.28
C ASP A 98 -23.40 35.30 -38.25
N LYS A 99 -24.34 34.36 -38.05
CA LYS A 99 -25.58 34.28 -38.84
C LYS A 99 -26.46 35.52 -38.68
N ALA A 100 -26.59 36.04 -37.46
CA ALA A 100 -27.38 37.24 -37.20
C ALA A 100 -26.76 38.48 -37.86
N ALA A 101 -25.43 38.62 -37.81
CA ALA A 101 -24.70 39.69 -38.47
C ALA A 101 -24.85 39.65 -40.00
N GLU A 102 -24.77 38.45 -40.61
CA GLU A 102 -25.00 38.29 -42.06
C GLU A 102 -26.44 38.65 -42.45
N LYS A 103 -27.45 38.28 -41.64
CA LYS A 103 -28.84 38.70 -41.87
C LYS A 103 -29.02 40.22 -41.75
N ASP A 104 -28.43 40.86 -40.74
CA ASP A 104 -28.51 42.32 -40.56
C ASP A 104 -27.92 43.08 -41.76
N LYS A 105 -26.81 42.58 -42.34
CA LYS A 105 -26.24 43.13 -43.59
C LYS A 105 -27.20 43.00 -44.78
N GLN A 106 -27.90 41.87 -44.90
CA GLN A 106 -28.90 41.65 -45.97
C GLN A 106 -30.10 42.59 -45.81
N PHE A 107 -30.57 42.84 -44.58
CA PHE A 107 -31.69 43.76 -44.33
C PHE A 107 -31.36 45.25 -44.51
N LYS A 108 -30.08 45.64 -44.36
CA LYS A 108 -29.61 47.03 -44.56
C LYS A 108 -29.13 47.31 -46.00
N GLY A 109 -29.16 46.31 -46.86
CA GLY A 109 -28.67 46.37 -48.25
C GLY A 109 -29.73 46.68 -49.32
N ASP A 110 -30.99 46.92 -48.93
CA ASP A 110 -32.09 47.39 -49.79
C ASP A 110 -32.47 48.86 -49.49
#